data_AF-A0A177A5V7-F1
#
_entry.id   AF-A0A177A5V7-F1
#
_cell.length_a   1.000
_cell.length_b   1.000
_cell.length_c   1.000
_cell.angle_alpha   90.00
_cell.angle_beta   90.00
_cell.angle_gamma   90.00
#
_symmetry.space_group_name_H-M   'P 1'
#
loop_
_entity.id
_entity.type
_entity.pdbx_description
1 polymer ?
#
loop_
_entity_poly.entity_id
_entity_poly.type
_entity_poly.pdbx_seq_one_letter_code
_entity_poly.pdbx_strand_id
1 'polypeptide(L)'
;MMFTIQENHSATAGQLALVAFVFLITSFLSSFVVSYFRPGLRELPGPVLARFTLLWKVWVHIKGDGHVVYQNIHKRYGPIVRTGPNSVSIGDAAMIPEIYLSGHLYLK
;
A
#
# COMPACT_ATOMS: atom_id res chain seq x y z
N MET A 1 -44.62 -6.72 -24.99
CA MET A 1 -43.32 -6.17 -25.44
C MET A 1 -42.63 -5.29 -24.39
N MET A 2 -43.35 -4.70 -23.43
CA MET A 2 -42.76 -3.83 -22.39
C MET A 2 -42.05 -4.58 -21.24
N PHE A 3 -42.33 -5.88 -21.05
CA PHE A 3 -41.73 -6.69 -19.97
C PHE A 3 -40.30 -7.19 -20.27
N THR A 4 -39.93 -7.37 -21.54
CA THR A 4 -38.60 -7.88 -21.93
C THR A 4 -37.48 -6.84 -21.75
N ILE A 5 -37.84 -5.54 -21.74
CA ILE A 5 -36.86 -4.46 -21.57
C ILE A 5 -36.40 -4.37 -20.10
N GLN A 6 -37.34 -4.46 -19.14
CA GLN A 6 -37.03 -4.34 -17.69
C GLN A 6 -36.14 -5.50 -17.18
N GLU A 7 -36.36 -6.71 -17.67
CA GLU A 7 -35.62 -7.92 -17.27
C GLU A 7 -34.16 -7.91 -17.78
N ASN A 8 -33.93 -7.31 -18.95
CA ASN A 8 -32.59 -7.19 -19.54
C ASN A 8 -31.71 -6.17 -18.81
N HIS A 9 -32.30 -5.10 -18.25
CA HIS A 9 -31.55 -4.07 -17.51
C HIS A 9 -31.04 -4.57 -16.16
N SER A 10 -31.82 -5.40 -15.44
CA SER A 10 -31.37 -6.01 -14.17
C SER A 10 -30.30 -7.08 -14.39
N ALA A 11 -30.42 -7.88 -15.46
CA ALA A 11 -29.40 -8.86 -15.86
C ALA A 11 -28.07 -8.18 -16.26
N THR A 12 -28.14 -7.09 -17.04
CA THR A 12 -26.95 -6.34 -17.46
C THR A 12 -26.26 -5.65 -16.27
N ALA A 13 -27.03 -5.09 -15.33
CA ALA A 13 -26.49 -4.47 -14.11
C ALA A 13 -25.76 -5.50 -13.22
N GLY A 14 -26.30 -6.71 -13.08
CA GLY A 14 -25.66 -7.80 -12.33
C GLY A 14 -24.34 -8.25 -12.96
N GLN A 15 -24.29 -8.34 -14.30
CA GLN A 15 -23.05 -8.68 -15.02
C GLN A 15 -21.98 -7.60 -14.86
N LEU A 16 -22.35 -6.31 -14.95
CA LEU A 16 -21.42 -5.21 -14.74
C LEU A 16 -20.87 -5.19 -13.30
N ALA A 17 -21.71 -5.45 -12.30
CA ALA A 17 -21.29 -5.55 -10.90
C ALA A 17 -20.30 -6.71 -10.68
N LEU A 18 -20.52 -7.86 -11.32
CA LEU A 18 -19.64 -9.03 -11.22
C LEU A 18 -18.29 -8.76 -11.90
N VAL A 19 -18.28 -8.15 -13.09
CA VAL A 19 -17.06 -7.75 -13.79
C VAL A 19 -16.27 -6.72 -12.96
N ALA A 20 -16.96 -5.71 -12.41
CA ALA A 20 -16.33 -4.73 -11.53
C ALA A 20 -15.72 -5.39 -10.28
N PHE A 21 -16.44 -6.33 -9.66
CA PHE A 21 -15.95 -7.07 -8.50
C PHE A 21 -14.69 -7.89 -8.84
N VAL A 22 -14.70 -8.64 -9.94
CA VAL A 22 -13.53 -9.41 -10.39
C VAL A 22 -12.35 -8.50 -10.73
N PHE A 23 -12.60 -7.37 -11.39
CA PHE A 23 -11.56 -6.38 -11.69
C PHE A 23 -10.94 -5.79 -10.42
N LEU A 24 -11.75 -5.46 -9.42
CA LEU A 24 -11.27 -4.98 -8.12
C LEU A 24 -10.42 -6.03 -7.40
N ILE A 25 -10.87 -7.29 -7.36
CA ILE A 25 -10.13 -8.39 -6.74
C ILE A 25 -8.80 -8.62 -7.46
N THR A 26 -8.80 -8.71 -8.79
CA THR A 26 -7.58 -8.94 -9.57
C THR A 26 -6.59 -7.78 -9.44
N SER A 27 -7.07 -6.53 -9.47
CA SER A 27 -6.25 -5.34 -9.23
C SER A 27 -5.63 -5.35 -7.82
N PHE A 28 -6.42 -5.69 -6.80
CA PHE A 28 -5.96 -5.81 -5.42
C PHE A 28 -4.90 -6.90 -5.25
N LEU A 29 -5.14 -8.09 -5.80
CA LEU A 29 -4.17 -9.20 -5.79
C LEU A 29 -2.89 -8.82 -6.54
N SER A 30 -3.00 -8.20 -7.71
CA SER A 30 -1.82 -7.78 -8.49
C SER A 30 -0.98 -6.77 -7.71
N SER A 31 -1.62 -5.83 -7.02
CA SER A 31 -0.93 -4.83 -6.19
C SER A 31 -0.20 -5.48 -5.02
N PHE A 32 -0.82 -6.52 -4.43
CA PHE A 32 -0.22 -7.30 -3.36
C PHE A 32 0.99 -8.11 -3.84
N VAL A 33 0.86 -8.78 -4.99
CA VAL A 33 1.94 -9.56 -5.61
C VAL A 33 3.09 -8.64 -5.99
N VAL A 34 2.83 -7.57 -6.74
CA VAL A 34 3.86 -6.61 -7.14
C VAL A 34 4.58 -6.05 -5.92
N SER A 35 3.85 -5.68 -4.87
CA SER A 35 4.43 -5.18 -3.64
C SER A 35 5.27 -6.23 -2.89
N TYR A 36 4.80 -7.47 -2.87
CA TYR A 36 5.52 -8.56 -2.24
C TYR A 36 6.82 -8.86 -3.01
N PHE A 37 6.81 -8.89 -4.35
CA PHE A 37 7.97 -9.26 -5.17
C PHE A 37 8.94 -8.13 -5.50
N ARG A 38 8.77 -6.91 -4.95
CA ARG A 38 9.76 -5.83 -5.17
C ARG A 38 11.10 -6.17 -4.48
N PRO A 39 12.20 -6.31 -5.25
CA PRO A 39 13.53 -6.50 -4.67
C PRO A 39 13.92 -5.28 -3.82
N GLY A 40 14.67 -5.50 -2.73
CA GLY A 40 15.10 -4.48 -1.77
C GLY A 40 14.13 -4.19 -0.61
N LEU A 41 12.81 -4.36 -0.79
CA LEU A 41 11.83 -4.07 0.29
C LEU A 41 11.60 -5.24 1.25
N ARG A 42 11.98 -6.48 0.89
CA ARG A 42 11.79 -7.66 1.75
C ARG A 42 12.78 -7.74 2.90
N GLU A 43 13.98 -7.25 2.68
CA GLU A 43 15.10 -7.30 3.63
C GLU A 43 14.94 -6.28 4.77
N LEU A 44 14.10 -5.25 4.54
CA LEU A 44 13.88 -4.21 5.52
C LEU A 44 13.15 -4.74 6.77
N PRO A 45 13.67 -4.44 7.97
CA PRO A 45 13.02 -4.80 9.21
C PRO A 45 11.74 -3.97 9.39
N GLY A 46 10.72 -4.54 10.03
CA GLY A 46 9.48 -3.82 10.29
C GLY A 46 8.33 -4.71 10.78
N PRO A 47 7.21 -4.09 11.17
CA PRO A 47 6.03 -4.81 11.66
C PRO A 47 5.51 -5.80 10.62
N VAL A 48 5.20 -7.02 11.04
CA VAL A 48 4.70 -8.08 10.14
C VAL A 48 3.46 -7.62 9.38
N LEU A 49 2.54 -6.93 10.06
CA LEU A 49 1.34 -6.38 9.45
C LEU A 49 1.64 -5.35 8.35
N ALA A 50 2.69 -4.54 8.52
CA ALA A 50 3.14 -3.54 7.55
C ALA A 50 3.81 -4.16 6.31
N ARG A 51 4.31 -5.41 6.42
CA ARG A 51 4.88 -6.15 5.28
C ARG A 51 3.80 -6.62 4.30
N PHE A 52 2.64 -6.99 4.82
CA PHE A 52 1.56 -7.57 4.03
C PHE A 52 0.51 -6.53 3.64
N THR A 53 0.10 -5.63 4.55
CA THR A 53 -1.08 -4.79 4.29
C THR A 53 -0.88 -3.34 4.71
N LEU A 54 -1.67 -2.44 4.12
CA LEU A 54 -1.77 -1.04 4.54
C LEU A 54 -2.53 -0.90 5.88
N LEU A 55 -3.16 -1.97 6.38
CA LEU A 55 -3.97 -1.96 7.60
C LEU A 55 -3.16 -1.51 8.83
N TRP A 56 -1.87 -1.84 8.88
CA TRP A 56 -1.00 -1.34 9.95
C TRP A 56 -0.98 0.19 9.98
N LYS A 57 -0.85 0.84 8.81
CA LYS A 57 -0.81 2.29 8.71
C LYS A 57 -2.16 2.92 9.06
N VAL A 58 -3.26 2.29 8.62
CA VAL A 58 -4.63 2.70 8.97
C VAL A 58 -4.84 2.63 10.48
N TRP A 59 -4.42 1.54 11.13
CA TRP A 59 -4.50 1.40 12.58
C TRP A 59 -3.70 2.48 13.31
N VAL A 60 -2.47 2.76 12.86
CA VAL A 60 -1.64 3.84 13.42
C VAL A 60 -2.33 5.19 13.28
N HIS A 61 -3.04 5.43 12.17
CA HIS A 61 -3.75 6.68 11.92
C HIS A 61 -5.01 6.82 12.79
N ILE A 62 -5.81 5.74 12.90
CA ILE A 62 -7.00 5.70 13.76
C ILE A 62 -6.63 5.89 15.23
N LYS A 63 -5.49 5.34 15.67
CA LYS A 63 -5.02 5.50 17.04
C LYS A 63 -4.64 6.95 17.38
N GLY A 64 -4.35 7.80 16.39
CA GLY A 64 -3.92 9.20 16.62
C GLY A 64 -2.47 9.37 17.09
N ASP A 65 -1.86 8.33 17.68
CA ASP A 65 -0.50 8.37 18.22
C ASP A 65 0.59 8.03 17.21
N GLY A 66 0.47 8.51 15.97
CA GLY A 66 1.38 8.17 14.87
C GLY A 66 2.85 8.39 15.25
N HIS A 67 3.19 9.62 15.65
CA HIS A 67 4.54 10.01 16.05
C HIS A 67 5.20 9.07 17.08
N VAL A 68 4.48 8.67 18.14
CA VAL A 68 4.98 7.75 19.17
C VAL A 68 5.20 6.35 18.58
N VAL A 69 4.27 5.87 17.75
CA VAL A 69 4.43 4.57 17.09
C VAL A 69 5.65 4.58 16.18
N TYR A 70 5.82 5.61 15.35
CA TYR A 70 6.98 5.75 14.45
C TYR A 70 8.29 5.85 15.24
N GLN A 71 8.32 6.60 16.35
CA GLN A 71 9.50 6.62 17.23
C GLN A 71 9.82 5.24 17.82
N ASN A 72 8.81 4.50 18.27
CA ASN A 72 9.01 3.19 18.87
C ASN A 72 9.47 2.13 17.86
N ILE A 73 8.95 2.15 16.63
CA ILE A 73 9.42 1.23 15.59
C ILE A 73 10.85 1.56 15.17
N HIS A 74 11.24 2.84 15.10
CA HIS A 74 12.61 3.24 14.77
C HIS A 74 13.58 2.87 15.89
N LYS A 75 13.16 2.98 17.15
CA LYS A 75 13.94 2.47 18.31
C LYS A 75 14.12 0.96 18.27
N ARG A 76 13.14 0.20 17.77
CA ARG A 76 13.14 -1.27 17.79
C ARG A 76 13.83 -1.91 16.58
N TYR A 77 13.57 -1.38 15.38
CA TYR A 77 13.99 -1.97 14.11
C TYR A 77 15.14 -1.21 13.45
N GLY A 78 15.47 -0.01 13.93
CA GLY A 78 16.58 0.80 13.44
C GLY A 78 16.15 2.00 12.58
N PRO A 79 17.12 2.66 11.93
CA PRO A 79 16.90 3.90 11.20
C PRO A 79 15.99 3.73 9.97
N ILE A 80 15.93 2.53 9.38
CA ILE A 80 15.14 2.24 8.17
C ILE A 80 14.15 1.13 8.49
N VAL A 81 12.86 1.42 8.36
CA VAL A 81 11.79 0.49 8.74
C VAL A 81 10.74 0.42 7.65
N ARG A 82 10.32 -0.79 7.28
CA ARG A 82 9.19 -0.97 6.36
C ARG A 82 7.86 -0.69 7.06
N THR A 83 7.12 0.29 6.56
CA THR A 83 5.85 0.78 7.15
C THR A 83 4.63 0.55 6.27
N GLY A 84 4.84 -0.02 5.09
CA GLY A 84 3.77 -0.52 4.25
C GLY A 84 4.27 -1.46 3.16
N PRO A 85 3.33 -1.98 2.34
CA PRO A 85 3.65 -2.79 1.19
C PRO A 85 4.66 -2.10 0.26
N ASN A 86 4.42 -0.83 -0.08
CA ASN A 86 5.28 -0.02 -0.95
C ASN A 86 5.80 1.24 -0.26
N SER A 87 5.97 1.19 1.07
CA SER A 87 6.36 2.36 1.86
C SER A 87 7.39 2.00 2.91
N VAL A 88 8.41 2.85 3.02
CA VAL A 88 9.49 2.75 4.00
C VAL A 88 9.54 4.06 4.76
N SER A 89 9.76 3.97 6.06
CA SER A 89 10.04 5.11 6.93
C SER A 89 11.53 5.15 7.22
N ILE A 90 12.13 6.33 7.10
CA ILE A 90 13.55 6.58 7.37
C ILE A 90 13.62 7.63 8.47
N GLY A 91 14.29 7.29 9.56
CA GLY A 91 14.44 8.12 10.75
C GLY A 91 15.85 8.73 10.89
N ASP A 92 16.72 8.54 9.90
CA ASP A 92 18.09 9.08 9.91
C ASP A 92 18.17 10.42 9.16
N ALA A 93 18.56 11.47 9.89
CA ALA A 93 18.73 12.80 9.32
C ALA A 93 19.90 12.88 8.32
N ALA A 94 20.91 12.02 8.47
CA ALA A 94 22.07 12.00 7.57
C ALA A 94 21.71 11.53 6.15
N MET A 95 20.59 10.80 6.02
CA MET A 95 20.13 10.25 4.74
C MET A 95 19.21 11.22 3.96
N ILE A 96 18.81 12.34 4.57
CA ILE A 96 17.96 13.36 3.93
C ILE A 96 18.58 13.88 2.62
N PRO A 97 19.87 14.27 2.57
CA PRO A 97 20.47 14.74 1.32
C PRO A 97 20.48 13.67 0.24
N GLU A 98 20.76 12.41 0.59
CA GLU A 98 20.77 11.30 -0.36
C GLU A 98 19.39 11.05 -0.97
N ILE A 99 18.34 11.05 -0.14
CA ILE A 99 16.96 10.80 -0.59
C ILE A 99 16.44 11.97 -1.43
N TYR A 100 16.64 13.21 -0.98
CA TYR A 100 16.08 14.38 -1.66
C TYR A 100 16.91 14.86 -2.84
N LEU A 101 18.25 14.68 -2.83
CA LEU A 101 19.10 15.10 -3.93
C LEU A 101 19.35 14.01 -4.99
N SER A 102 19.02 12.74 -4.73
CA SER A 102 19.16 11.66 -5.74
C SER A 102 18.32 11.86 -7.01
N GLY A 103 17.26 12.67 -6.95
CA GLY A 103 16.44 13.03 -8.12
C GLY A 103 17.11 13.95 -9.14
N HIS A 104 18.15 14.71 -8.75
CA HIS A 104 18.81 15.66 -9.65
C HIS A 104 19.73 15.01 -10.70
N LEU A 105 20.03 13.71 -10.55
CA LEU A 105 20.87 12.97 -11.49
C LEU A 105 20.15 12.57 -12.80
N TYR A 106 18.83 12.78 -12.90
CA TYR A 106 18.03 12.49 -14.10
C TYR A 106 17.73 13.72 -14.97
N LEU A 107 18.26 14.90 -14.63
CA LEU A 107 18.05 16.16 -15.37
C LEU A 107 19.27 16.56 -16.22
N LYS A 108 20.00 15.59 -16.77
CA LYS A 108 21.14 15.86 -17.67
C LYS A 108 20.91 15.32 -19.07
#